data_AF-A0AAD6Z6U8-F1
#
_entry.id   AF-A0AAD6Z6U8-F1
#
_cell.length_a   1.000
_cell.length_b   1.000
_cell.length_c   1.000
_cell.angle_alpha   90.00
_cell.angle_beta   90.00
_cell.angle_gamma   90.00
#
_symmetry.space_group_name_H-M   'P 1'
#
loop_
_entity.id
_entity.type
_entity.pdbx_description
1 polymer ?
#
loop_
_entity_poly.entity_id
_entity_poly.type
_entity_poly.pdbx_seq_one_letter_code
_entity_poly.pdbx_strand_id
1 'polypeptide(L)'
;QPEHVGVCRIQMVYPRHGDVFYLRALLLHRSARDWIDLRTIDGTPYGTYQEAARALGLFDNRDVGIVAFEELLDSGAAPAQL
;
A
#
# COMPACT_ATOMS: atom_id res chain seq x y z
N GLN A 1 -15.34 -20.14 -17.28
CA GLN A 1 -16.01 -20.12 -15.97
C GLN A 1 -15.71 -18.77 -15.35
N PRO A 2 -16.66 -18.06 -14.74
CA PRO A 2 -16.37 -16.74 -14.19
C PRO A 2 -15.40 -16.93 -13.02
N GLU A 3 -14.22 -16.34 -13.09
CA GLU A 3 -13.32 -16.30 -11.95
C GLU A 3 -14.05 -15.62 -10.79
N HIS A 4 -14.17 -16.32 -9.66
CA HIS A 4 -14.68 -15.71 -8.44
C HIS A 4 -13.66 -14.67 -7.98
N VAL A 5 -13.88 -13.41 -8.34
CA VAL A 5 -13.14 -12.28 -7.79
C VAL A 5 -13.55 -12.18 -6.31
N GLY A 6 -12.75 -12.79 -5.44
CA GLY A 6 -12.89 -12.62 -4.00
C GLY A 6 -12.59 -11.16 -3.64
N VAL A 7 -13.63 -10.38 -3.34
CA VAL A 7 -13.46 -9.01 -2.88
C VAL A 7 -13.09 -9.04 -1.40
N CYS A 8 -11.81 -8.85 -1.10
CA CYS A 8 -11.31 -8.71 0.26
C CYS A 8 -10.99 -7.24 0.54
N ARG A 9 -11.54 -6.68 1.62
CA ARG A 9 -11.22 -5.31 2.07
C ARG A 9 -9.96 -5.33 2.93
N ILE A 10 -8.91 -4.66 2.48
CA ILE A 10 -7.71 -4.41 3.29
C ILE A 10 -7.94 -3.16 4.15
N GLN A 11 -7.97 -3.32 5.47
CA GLN A 11 -8.19 -2.23 6.43
C GLN A 11 -7.09 -1.18 6.35
N MET A 12 -7.40 0.07 6.66
CA MET A 12 -6.41 1.13 6.75
C MET A 12 -5.38 0.83 7.84
N VAL A 13 -4.12 1.09 7.54
CA VAL A 13 -2.99 0.94 8.47
C VAL A 13 -2.32 2.30 8.56
N TYR A 14 -1.96 2.74 9.76
CA TYR A 14 -1.27 4.01 9.94
C TYR A 14 0.23 3.88 9.60
N PRO A 15 0.88 4.94 9.06
CA PRO A 15 2.31 4.94 8.72
C PRO A 15 3.24 4.55 9.87
N ARG A 16 2.84 4.79 11.13
CA ARG A 16 3.58 4.35 12.34
C ARG A 16 3.84 2.84 12.41
N HIS A 17 3.12 2.03 11.64
CA HIS A 17 3.34 0.58 11.56
C HIS A 17 4.39 0.18 10.52
N GLY A 18 5.10 1.15 9.93
CA GLY A 18 6.29 0.91 9.09
C GLY A 18 5.99 0.00 7.90
N ASP A 19 6.68 -1.14 7.82
CA ASP A 19 6.58 -2.08 6.69
C ASP A 19 5.16 -2.56 6.40
N VAL A 20 4.30 -2.71 7.42
CA VAL A 20 2.91 -3.16 7.22
C VAL A 20 2.10 -2.13 6.43
N PHE A 21 2.40 -0.84 6.61
CA PHE A 21 1.78 0.23 5.85
C PHE A 21 2.14 0.14 4.36
N TYR A 22 3.44 0.01 4.07
CA TYR A 22 3.93 -0.10 2.68
C TYR A 22 3.49 -1.39 2.01
N LEU A 23 3.44 -2.50 2.76
CA LEU A 23 2.90 -3.77 2.28
C LEU A 23 1.45 -3.62 1.83
N ARG A 24 0.60 -2.99 2.66
CA ARG A 24 -0.78 -2.68 2.30
C ARG A 24 -0.86 -1.80 1.06
N ALA A 25 -0.09 -0.72 1.03
CA ALA A 25 -0.09 0.23 -0.09
C ALA A 25 0.24 -0.48 -1.42
N LEU A 26 1.24 -1.37 -1.41
CA LEU A 26 1.57 -2.21 -2.56
C LEU A 26 0.41 -3.14 -2.95
N LEU A 27 -0.17 -3.86 -1.99
CA LEU A 27 -1.28 -4.81 -2.25
C LEU A 27 -2.56 -4.15 -2.76
N LEU A 28 -2.78 -2.87 -2.45
CA LEU A 28 -3.90 -2.10 -2.99
C LEU A 28 -3.70 -1.74 -4.48
N HIS A 29 -2.46 -1.65 -4.94
CA HIS A 29 -2.13 -1.23 -6.31
C HIS A 29 -1.71 -2.40 -7.20
N ARG A 30 -1.23 -3.51 -6.64
CA ARG A 30 -0.91 -4.72 -7.37
C ARG A 30 -1.26 -5.98 -6.59
N SER A 31 -1.70 -6.99 -7.31
CA SER A 31 -1.60 -8.37 -6.84
C SER A 31 -0.15 -8.84 -6.92
N ALA A 32 0.27 -9.67 -5.98
CA ALA A 32 1.53 -10.41 -6.06
C ALA A 32 1.30 -11.86 -5.68
N ARG A 33 2.13 -12.76 -6.23
CA ARG A 33 2.08 -14.18 -5.89
C ARG A 33 2.89 -14.51 -4.65
N ASP A 34 4.01 -13.79 -4.47
CA ASP A 34 4.96 -13.99 -3.38
C ASP A 34 5.47 -12.64 -2.85
N TRP A 35 6.12 -12.66 -1.68
CA TRP A 35 6.71 -11.47 -1.05
C TRP A 35 7.85 -10.83 -1.86
N ILE A 36 8.58 -11.65 -2.64
CA ILE A 36 9.66 -11.17 -3.52
C ILE A 36 9.06 -10.54 -4.76
N ASP A 37 8.05 -11.19 -5.33
CA ASP A 37 7.28 -10.65 -6.44
C ASP A 37 6.78 -9.26 -6.06
N LEU A 38 6.08 -9.11 -4.93
CA LEU A 38 5.54 -7.84 -4.44
C LEU A 38 6.57 -6.70 -4.30
N ARG A 39 7.83 -7.04 -4.03
CA ARG A 39 8.94 -6.08 -3.95
C ARG A 39 9.70 -5.91 -5.25
N THR A 40 9.31 -6.60 -6.31
CA THR A 40 9.94 -6.48 -7.63
C THR A 40 9.12 -5.51 -8.48
N ILE A 41 9.68 -4.34 -8.80
CA ILE A 41 9.05 -3.34 -9.66
C ILE A 41 9.88 -3.24 -10.94
N ASP A 42 9.23 -3.36 -12.10
CA ASP A 42 9.87 -3.34 -13.42
C ASP A 42 11.07 -4.29 -13.54
N GLY A 43 10.97 -5.48 -12.93
CA GLY A 43 12.03 -6.49 -12.94
C GLY A 43 13.18 -6.26 -11.94
N THR A 44 13.13 -5.18 -11.15
CA THR A 44 14.13 -4.87 -10.13
C THR A 44 13.61 -5.26 -8.74
N PRO A 45 14.25 -6.22 -8.02
CA PRO A 45 13.87 -6.57 -6.66
C PRO A 45 14.39 -5.53 -5.66
N TYR A 46 13.51 -5.01 -4.82
CA TYR A 46 13.85 -4.05 -3.77
C TYR A 46 13.98 -4.73 -2.40
N GLY A 47 14.84 -4.18 -1.53
CA GLY A 47 15.14 -4.74 -0.22
C GLY A 47 13.97 -4.60 0.75
N THR A 48 13.22 -3.50 0.65
CA THR A 48 12.11 -3.17 1.54
C THR A 48 10.81 -2.89 0.77
N TYR A 49 9.66 -3.04 1.43
CA TYR A 49 8.38 -2.64 0.85
C TYR A 49 8.31 -1.12 0.62
N GLN A 50 8.98 -0.34 1.46
CA GLN A 50 9.08 1.12 1.29
C GLN A 50 9.77 1.51 -0.01
N GLU A 51 10.91 0.89 -0.33
CA GLU A 51 11.63 1.13 -1.57
C GLU A 51 10.83 0.69 -2.79
N ALA A 52 10.20 -0.49 -2.74
CA ALA A 52 9.32 -0.95 -3.81
C ALA A 52 8.13 0.01 -4.02
N ALA A 53 7.52 0.49 -2.94
CA ALA A 53 6.39 1.40 -3.03
C ALA A 53 6.78 2.79 -3.57
N ARG A 54 8.00 3.25 -3.25
CA ARG A 54 8.59 4.46 -3.86
C ARG A 54 8.92 4.26 -5.33
N ALA A 55 9.50 3.13 -5.71
CA ALA A 55 9.79 2.80 -7.10
C ALA A 55 8.50 2.71 -7.96
N LEU A 56 7.39 2.27 -7.35
CA LEU A 56 6.08 2.28 -7.98
C LEU A 56 5.44 3.68 -8.07
N GLY A 57 6.06 4.71 -7.48
CA GLY A 57 5.56 6.09 -7.50
C GLY A 57 4.43 6.37 -6.51
N LEU A 58 4.14 5.48 -5.55
CA LEU A 58 3.01 5.64 -4.62
C LEU A 58 3.18 6.85 -3.67
N PHE A 59 4.42 7.29 -3.47
CA PHE A 59 4.79 8.33 -2.51
C PHE A 59 5.66 9.43 -3.12
N ASP A 60 5.64 9.59 -4.45
CA ASP A 60 6.50 10.54 -5.16
C ASP A 60 6.35 11.97 -4.60
N ASN A 61 7.38 12.42 -3.89
CA ASN A 61 7.51 13.75 -3.27
C ASN A 61 6.42 14.17 -2.27
N ARG A 62 5.51 13.28 -1.88
CA ARG A 62 4.48 13.57 -0.87
C ARG A 62 4.85 12.99 0.49
N ASP A 63 4.56 13.74 1.54
CA ASP A 63 4.69 13.23 2.90
C ASP A 63 3.74 12.04 3.07
N VAL A 64 4.29 10.92 3.55
CA VAL A 64 3.55 9.67 3.80
C VAL A 64 2.37 9.91 4.76
N GLY A 65 2.53 10.85 5.69
CA GLY A 65 1.47 11.28 6.59
C GLY A 65 0.30 11.97 5.86
N ILE A 66 0.59 12.78 4.84
CA ILE A 66 -0.45 13.44 4.04
C ILE A 66 -1.23 12.40 3.23
N VAL A 67 -0.52 11.45 2.59
CA VAL A 67 -1.18 10.38 1.83
C VAL A 67 -2.08 9.52 2.72
N ALA A 68 -1.60 9.14 3.91
CA ALA A 68 -2.41 8.38 4.84
C ALA A 68 -3.62 9.16 5.38
N PHE A 69 -3.47 10.48 5.55
CA PHE A 69 -4.56 11.35 5.98
C PHE A 69 -5.63 11.52 4.89
N GLU A 70 -5.21 11.70 3.63
CA GLU A 70 -6.11 11.70 2.46
C GLU A 70 -6.89 10.38 2.36
N GLU A 71 -6.20 9.23 2.48
CA GLU A 71 -6.86 7.91 2.49
C GLU A 71 -7.87 7.77 3.66
N LEU A 72 -7.57 8.35 4.82
CA LEU A 72 -8.47 8.34 5.98
C LEU A 72 -9.74 9.16 5.70
N LEU A 73 -9.59 10.35 5.11
CA LEU A 73 -10.74 11.17 4.70
C LEU A 73 -11.59 10.45 3.64
N ASP A 74 -10.96 9.84 2.64
CA ASP A 74 -11.66 9.10 1.58
C ASP A 74 -12.37 7.85 2.10
N SER A 75 -11.86 7.24 3.17
CA SER A 75 -12.50 6.11 3.83
C SER A 75 -13.78 6.48 4.61
N GLY A 76 -14.06 7.78 4.77
CA GLY A 76 -15.18 8.29 5.56
C GLY A 76 -14.96 8.19 7.09
N ALA A 77 -13.73 7.95 7.52
CA ALA A 77 -13.37 7.90 8.93
C ALA A 77 -13.22 9.31 9.51
N ALA A 78 -13.65 9.49 10.77
CA ALA A 78 -13.58 10.80 11.42
C ALA A 78 -12.13 11.16 11.79
N PRO A 79 -11.69 12.43 11.61
CA PRO A 79 -10.34 12.88 11.96
C PRO A 79 -9.93 12.65 13.42
N ALA A 80 -10.90 12.44 14.32
CA ALA A 80 -10.68 12.16 15.73
C ALA A 80 -10.06 10.77 16.01
N GLN A 81 -9.88 9.93 15.00
CA GLN A 81 -9.25 8.61 15.13
C GLN A 81 -7.74 8.61 14.86
N LEU A 82 -7.09 9.78 14.82
CA LEU A 82 -5.65 9.94 14.67
C LEU A 82 -4.89 9.84 15.99
#